data_AF-M0DY16-F1
#
_entry.id   AF-M0DY16-F1
#
_cell.length_a   1.000
_cell.length_b   1.000
_cell.length_c   1.000
_cell.angle_alpha   90.00
_cell.angle_beta   90.00
_cell.angle_gamma   90.00
#
_symmetry.space_group_name_H-M   'P 1'
#
loop_
_entity.id
_entity.type
_entity.pdbx_description
1 polymer ?
#
loop_
_entity_poly.entity_id
_entity_poly.type
_entity_poly.pdbx_seq_one_letter_code
_entity_poly.pdbx_strand_id
1 'polypeptide(L)'
;SGQFRIAPLHRLGNNTKSYYRLGMRDAFEGQYPDGPVGYEELLRADPDYIGAVGALTSSTHEEFVTNVIEPFENNENGQQLSAVQNGNVVRSGGQYMGPIVDMFSTEAVAKQVYPDAFGEWPGPVGEVPEGERLFDRQRLLDIVDGDL
;
A
#
# COMPACT_ATOMS: atom_id res chain seq x y z
N SER A 1 19.80 5.45 8.74
CA SER A 1 18.71 6.29 9.27
C SER A 1 17.57 6.27 8.28
N GLY A 2 16.34 6.04 8.74
CA GLY A 2 15.14 6.13 7.90
C GLY A 2 14.48 7.50 8.05
N GLN A 3 13.93 8.04 6.96
CA GLN A 3 13.14 9.27 6.98
C GLN A 3 11.83 9.05 6.23
N PHE A 4 10.71 9.36 6.88
CA PHE A 4 9.37 9.07 6.42
C PHE A 4 8.53 10.33 6.37
N ARG A 5 7.87 10.59 5.24
CA ARG A 5 6.86 11.65 5.17
C ARG A 5 5.49 11.04 5.35
N ILE A 6 4.77 11.52 6.37
CA ILE A 6 3.43 11.04 6.67
C ILE A 6 2.46 11.59 5.62
N ALA A 7 1.70 10.68 5.01
CA ALA A 7 0.65 11.02 4.06
C ALA A 7 -0.71 10.80 4.75
N PRO A 8 -1.50 11.86 4.99
CA PRO A 8 -2.81 11.73 5.62
C PRO A 8 -3.74 10.76 4.87
N LEU A 9 -4.42 9.87 5.61
CA LEU A 9 -5.53 9.09 5.05
C LEU A 9 -6.76 9.99 4.97
N HIS A 10 -7.25 10.22 3.75
CA HIS A 10 -8.41 11.07 3.55
C HIS A 10 -9.21 10.63 2.35
N ARG A 11 -10.55 10.73 2.42
CA ARG A 11 -11.47 10.35 1.34
C ARG A 11 -11.22 11.07 0.01
N LEU A 12 -10.62 12.26 0.06
CA LEU A 12 -10.24 13.07 -1.10
C LEU A 12 -8.75 12.99 -1.43
N GLY A 13 -7.95 12.29 -0.62
CA GLY A 13 -6.51 12.13 -0.85
C GLY A 13 -6.27 11.05 -1.90
N ASN A 14 -5.91 11.45 -3.12
CA ASN A 14 -5.81 10.49 -4.23
C ASN A 14 -4.74 9.41 -3.96
N ASN A 15 -3.62 9.81 -3.38
CA ASN A 15 -2.46 8.97 -3.10
C ASN A 15 -2.68 7.94 -1.97
N THR A 16 -3.61 8.20 -1.06
CA THR A 16 -3.95 7.30 0.07
C THR A 16 -5.35 6.68 -0.06
N LYS A 17 -6.04 6.93 -1.17
CA LYS A 17 -7.44 6.58 -1.40
C LYS A 17 -7.73 5.08 -1.25
N SER A 18 -6.81 4.21 -1.70
CA SER A 18 -7.00 2.75 -1.60
C SER A 18 -7.05 2.28 -0.14
N TYR A 19 -6.13 2.77 0.69
CA TYR A 19 -6.11 2.49 2.13
C TYR A 19 -7.37 2.99 2.83
N TYR A 20 -7.75 4.25 2.57
CA TYR A 20 -8.96 4.85 3.15
C TYR A 20 -10.23 4.07 2.77
N ARG A 21 -10.38 3.71 1.49
CA ARG A 21 -11.55 2.98 0.98
C ARG A 21 -11.74 1.62 1.66
N LEU A 22 -10.64 0.99 2.07
CA LEU A 22 -10.63 -0.30 2.74
C LEU A 22 -10.76 -0.21 4.26
N GLY A 23 -11.11 0.96 4.79
CA GLY A 23 -11.46 1.16 6.19
C GLY A 23 -10.25 1.33 7.12
N MET A 24 -9.05 1.52 6.58
CA MET A 24 -7.87 1.80 7.39
C MET A 24 -8.01 3.13 8.12
N ARG A 25 -7.43 3.21 9.32
CA ARG A 25 -7.43 4.40 10.18
C ARG A 25 -6.06 5.04 10.20
N ASP A 26 -6.03 6.36 10.30
CA ASP A 26 -4.78 7.11 10.28
C ASP A 26 -4.15 7.12 11.68
N ALA A 27 -2.95 6.56 11.82
CA ALA A 27 -2.21 6.56 13.08
C ALA A 27 -1.73 7.96 13.50
N PHE A 28 -1.68 8.90 12.56
CA PHE A 28 -1.28 10.30 12.78
C PHE A 28 -2.49 11.26 12.72
N GLU A 29 -3.72 10.77 12.84
CA GLU A 29 -4.92 11.60 12.71
C GLU A 29 -4.88 12.84 13.61
N GLY A 30 -4.97 14.02 13.00
CA GLY A 30 -4.96 15.30 13.70
C GLY A 30 -3.60 15.75 14.23
N GLN A 31 -2.54 14.96 14.03
CA GLN A 31 -1.18 15.24 14.49
C GLN A 31 -0.17 14.92 13.39
N TYR A 32 -0.10 15.80 12.40
CA TYR A 32 0.81 15.63 11.27
C TYR A 32 2.11 16.42 11.50
N PRO A 33 3.27 15.75 11.44
CA PRO A 33 4.57 16.42 11.46
C PRO A 33 4.76 17.31 10.23
N ASP A 34 5.35 18.50 10.39
CA ASP A 34 5.64 19.43 9.28
C ASP A 34 6.73 18.91 8.33
N GLY A 35 7.48 17.88 8.73
CA GLY A 35 8.64 17.37 8.02
C GLY A 35 8.75 15.84 8.06
N PRO A 36 9.82 15.29 7.48
CA PRO A 36 10.09 13.87 7.61
C PRO A 36 10.33 13.49 9.07
N VAL A 37 9.82 12.32 9.46
CA VAL A 37 10.04 11.73 10.78
C VAL A 37 10.98 10.54 10.69
N GLY A 38 11.63 10.21 11.81
CA GLY A 38 12.44 9.01 11.95
C GLY A 38 11.65 7.83 12.51
N TYR A 39 12.35 6.71 12.70
CA TYR A 39 11.79 5.50 13.31
C TYR A 39 11.24 5.72 14.73
N GLU A 40 11.81 6.63 15.51
CA GLU A 40 11.34 6.91 16.88
C GLU A 40 9.90 7.43 16.90
N GLU A 41 9.53 8.27 15.92
CA GLU A 41 8.16 8.76 15.80
C GLU A 41 7.21 7.67 15.32
N LEU A 42 7.66 6.84 14.38
CA LEU A 42 6.89 5.68 13.94
C LEU A 42 6.63 4.72 15.09
N LEU A 43 7.61 4.45 15.96
CA LEU A 43 7.45 3.61 17.16
C LEU A 43 6.51 4.22 18.20
N ARG A 44 6.42 5.55 18.27
CA ARG A 44 5.45 6.20 19.16
C ARG A 44 4.01 6.00 18.68
N ALA A 45 3.79 6.04 17.37
CA ALA A 45 2.49 5.78 16.77
C ALA A 45 2.17 4.27 16.67
N ASP A 46 3.19 3.44 16.48
CA ASP A 46 3.20 1.98 16.29
C ASP A 46 1.99 1.42 15.52
N PRO A 47 1.85 1.76 14.22
CA PRO A 47 0.69 1.34 13.45
C PRO A 47 0.72 -0.17 13.14
N ASP A 48 -0.46 -0.78 13.05
CA ASP A 48 -0.63 -2.18 12.64
C ASP A 48 -0.13 -2.46 11.21
N TYR A 49 -0.16 -1.43 10.35
CA TYR A 49 0.26 -1.46 8.96
C TYR A 49 1.06 -0.21 8.61
N ILE A 50 2.08 -0.38 7.77
CA ILE A 50 2.80 0.73 7.14
C ILE A 50 2.53 0.66 5.63
N GLY A 51 1.81 1.66 5.12
CA GLY A 51 1.44 1.75 3.70
C GLY A 51 2.40 2.61 2.89
N ALA A 52 3.21 2.00 2.03
CA ALA A 52 4.04 2.70 1.06
C ALA A 52 3.20 3.22 -0.11
N VAL A 53 3.17 4.54 -0.26
CA VAL A 53 2.41 5.22 -1.30
C VAL A 53 3.22 5.30 -2.59
N GLY A 54 2.64 4.86 -3.71
CA GLY A 54 3.24 4.92 -5.05
C GLY A 54 4.07 3.70 -5.44
N ALA A 55 4.54 2.92 -4.47
CA ALA A 55 5.46 1.80 -4.69
C ALA A 55 4.88 0.66 -5.53
N LEU A 56 3.55 0.55 -5.66
CA LEU A 56 2.93 -0.41 -6.59
C LEU A 56 3.15 -0.02 -8.07
N THR A 57 3.27 1.27 -8.34
CA THR A 57 3.39 1.82 -9.71
C THR A 57 4.81 2.22 -10.08
N SER A 58 5.67 2.50 -9.09
CA SER A 58 7.03 2.99 -9.32
C SER A 58 8.12 1.94 -9.15
N SER A 59 7.78 0.72 -8.73
CA SER A 59 8.75 -0.31 -8.36
C SER A 59 8.24 -1.71 -8.66
N THR A 60 9.15 -2.63 -9.00
CA THR A 60 8.84 -4.07 -9.04
C THR A 60 8.58 -4.61 -7.63
N HIS A 61 8.20 -5.88 -7.50
CA HIS A 61 8.08 -6.50 -6.18
C HIS A 61 9.43 -6.59 -5.47
N GLU A 62 10.46 -7.04 -6.18
CA GLU A 62 11.83 -7.18 -5.67
C GLU A 62 12.39 -5.82 -5.23
N GLU A 63 12.20 -4.78 -6.04
CA GLU A 63 12.62 -3.42 -5.68
C GLU A 63 11.91 -2.90 -4.44
N PHE A 64 10.64 -3.26 -4.23
CA PHE A 64 9.90 -2.87 -3.03
C PHE A 64 10.43 -3.61 -1.80
N VAL A 65 10.69 -4.92 -1.91
CA VAL A 65 11.29 -5.70 -0.83
C VAL A 65 12.65 -5.11 -0.46
N THR A 66 13.55 -4.94 -1.43
CA THR A 66 14.92 -4.47 -1.19
C THR A 66 15.00 -3.01 -0.74
N ASN A 67 14.17 -2.12 -1.28
CA ASN A 67 14.29 -0.68 -0.99
C ASN A 67 13.35 -0.18 0.11
N VAL A 68 12.35 -0.97 0.50
CA VAL A 68 11.38 -0.56 1.54
C VAL A 68 11.36 -1.56 2.69
N ILE A 69 11.08 -2.84 2.43
CA ILE A 69 10.92 -3.84 3.50
C ILE A 69 12.25 -4.12 4.21
N GLU A 70 13.29 -4.51 3.48
CA GLU A 70 14.59 -4.86 4.04
C GLU A 70 15.21 -3.71 4.85
N PRO A 71 15.08 -2.41 4.48
CA PRO A 71 15.53 -1.31 5.34
C PRO A 71 14.81 -1.21 6.69
N PHE A 72 13.53 -1.58 6.78
CA PHE A 72 12.83 -1.70 8.06
C PHE A 72 13.38 -2.89 8.86
N GLU A 73 13.49 -4.05 8.21
CA GLU A 73 13.94 -5.30 8.82
C GLU A 73 15.41 -5.26 9.27
N ASN A 74 16.25 -4.44 8.64
CA ASN A 74 17.66 -4.29 8.98
C ASN A 74 17.94 -3.13 9.95
N ASN A 75 16.90 -2.46 10.44
CA ASN A 75 17.05 -1.36 11.41
C ASN A 75 16.57 -1.78 12.81
N GLU A 76 17.37 -1.51 13.85
CA GLU A 76 17.04 -1.87 15.24
C GLU A 76 15.69 -1.33 15.72
N ASN A 77 15.32 -0.10 15.34
CA ASN A 77 14.01 0.47 15.66
C ASN A 77 12.93 0.00 14.68
N GLY A 78 13.29 -0.24 13.41
CA GLY A 78 12.39 -0.78 12.40
C GLY A 78 11.83 -2.15 12.78
N GLN A 79 12.69 -3.07 13.23
CA GLN A 79 12.30 -4.41 13.70
C GLN A 79 11.37 -4.41 14.91
N GLN A 80 11.28 -3.30 15.65
CA GLN A 80 10.41 -3.17 16.81
C GLN A 80 8.99 -2.73 16.45
N LEU A 81 8.74 -2.28 15.22
CA LEU A 81 7.41 -1.86 14.78
C LEU A 81 6.48 -3.06 14.60
N SER A 82 5.27 -2.95 15.12
CA SER A 82 4.22 -3.99 14.99
C SER A 82 3.97 -4.35 13.53
N ALA A 83 3.89 -3.36 12.64
CA ALA A 83 3.73 -3.59 11.20
C ALA A 83 4.88 -4.43 10.59
N VAL A 84 6.12 -4.25 11.04
CA VAL A 84 7.28 -4.97 10.48
C VAL A 84 7.29 -6.41 10.98
N GLN A 85 7.06 -6.62 12.28
CA GLN A 85 6.99 -7.95 12.88
C GLN A 85 5.90 -8.83 12.27
N ASN A 86 4.79 -8.22 11.87
CA ASN A 86 3.65 -8.92 11.30
C ASN A 86 3.71 -9.03 9.75
N GLY A 87 4.76 -8.53 9.09
CA GLY A 87 4.82 -8.52 7.62
C GLY A 87 3.83 -7.56 6.95
N ASN A 88 3.33 -6.57 7.68
CA ASN A 88 2.29 -5.62 7.29
C ASN A 88 2.86 -4.32 6.70
N VAL A 89 4.03 -4.37 6.05
CA VAL A 89 4.57 -3.28 5.24
C VAL A 89 4.04 -3.44 3.81
N VAL A 90 2.96 -2.74 3.51
CA VAL A 90 2.15 -2.91 2.30
C VAL A 90 2.36 -1.75 1.33
N ARG A 91 1.89 -1.90 0.09
CA ARG A 91 2.00 -0.85 -0.93
C ARG A 91 0.72 -0.60 -1.70
N SER A 92 0.58 0.64 -2.17
CA SER A 92 -0.50 1.08 -3.05
C SER A 92 0.05 1.75 -4.28
N GLY A 93 -0.85 2.11 -5.20
CA GLY A 93 -0.58 3.15 -6.19
C GLY A 93 -0.25 4.48 -5.52
N GLY A 94 -0.09 5.53 -6.33
CA GLY A 94 0.38 6.83 -5.85
C GLY A 94 -0.57 7.98 -6.18
N GLN A 95 0.00 9.17 -6.33
CA GLN A 95 -0.75 10.39 -6.64
C GLN A 95 -1.48 10.34 -7.99
N TYR A 96 -0.96 9.58 -8.95
CA TYR A 96 -1.50 9.48 -10.31
C TYR A 96 -2.45 8.29 -10.48
N MET A 97 -3.53 8.28 -9.68
CA MET A 97 -4.57 7.25 -9.73
C MET A 97 -5.71 7.63 -10.68
N GLY A 98 -5.51 7.39 -11.98
CA GLY A 98 -6.61 7.32 -12.95
C GLY A 98 -7.54 6.12 -12.67
N PRO A 99 -8.66 5.98 -13.40
CA PRO A 99 -9.66 4.94 -13.13
C PRO A 99 -9.08 3.51 -13.19
N ILE A 100 -8.17 3.24 -14.12
CA ILE A 100 -7.51 1.94 -14.25
C ILE A 100 -6.61 1.67 -13.05
N VAL A 101 -5.69 2.60 -12.75
CA VAL A 101 -4.74 2.47 -11.63
C VAL A 101 -5.47 2.35 -10.29
N ASP A 102 -6.58 3.08 -10.10
CA ASP A 102 -7.41 3.00 -8.88
C ASP A 102 -7.96 1.59 -8.64
N MET A 103 -8.40 0.88 -9.69
CA MET A 103 -8.89 -0.49 -9.54
C MET A 103 -7.78 -1.47 -9.13
N PHE A 104 -6.65 -1.45 -9.84
CA PHE A 104 -5.51 -2.33 -9.52
C PHE A 104 -4.92 -2.02 -8.15
N SER A 105 -4.80 -0.75 -7.78
CA SER A 105 -4.34 -0.33 -6.45
C SER A 105 -5.32 -0.78 -5.35
N THR A 106 -6.62 -0.67 -5.59
CA THR A 106 -7.63 -1.14 -4.62
C THR A 106 -7.56 -2.65 -4.43
N GLU A 107 -7.42 -3.42 -5.51
CA GLU A 107 -7.26 -4.88 -5.42
C GLU A 107 -5.99 -5.27 -4.66
N ALA A 108 -4.86 -4.63 -4.99
CA ALA A 108 -3.59 -4.91 -4.33
C ALA A 108 -3.67 -4.66 -2.83
N VAL A 109 -4.22 -3.51 -2.39
CA VAL A 109 -4.34 -3.21 -0.97
C VAL A 109 -5.35 -4.15 -0.29
N ALA A 110 -6.46 -4.50 -0.95
CA ALA A 110 -7.46 -5.41 -0.38
C ALA A 110 -6.86 -6.78 -0.06
N LYS A 111 -6.06 -7.33 -0.97
CA LYS A 111 -5.36 -8.61 -0.80
C LYS A 111 -4.25 -8.55 0.26
N GLN A 112 -3.48 -7.46 0.29
CA GLN A 112 -2.42 -7.28 1.29
C GLN A 112 -2.95 -7.10 2.73
N VAL A 113 -4.15 -6.51 2.89
CA VAL A 113 -4.71 -6.19 4.21
C VAL A 113 -5.74 -7.23 4.68
N TYR A 114 -6.45 -7.88 3.77
CA TYR A 114 -7.47 -8.90 4.09
C TYR A 114 -7.29 -10.16 3.23
N PRO A 115 -6.14 -10.85 3.32
CA PRO A 115 -5.85 -12.01 2.49
C PRO A 115 -6.85 -13.16 2.70
N ASP A 116 -7.34 -13.36 3.93
CA ASP A 116 -8.36 -14.37 4.24
C ASP A 116 -9.68 -14.17 3.48
N ALA A 117 -10.01 -12.92 3.14
CA ALA A 117 -11.25 -12.56 2.45
C ALA A 117 -11.07 -12.45 0.93
N PHE A 118 -9.91 -11.97 0.47
CA PHE A 118 -9.69 -11.63 -0.94
C PHE A 118 -8.60 -12.44 -1.62
N GLY A 119 -7.95 -13.38 -0.93
CA GLY A 119 -6.79 -14.14 -1.41
C GLY A 119 -5.48 -13.39 -1.20
N GLU A 120 -4.39 -14.15 -1.14
CA GLU A 120 -3.04 -13.65 -0.89
C GLU A 120 -2.56 -12.70 -1.99
N TRP A 121 -1.73 -11.72 -1.61
CA TRP A 121 -1.09 -10.85 -2.58
C TRP A 121 0.18 -11.52 -3.13
N PRO A 122 0.29 -11.79 -4.45
CA PRO A 122 1.43 -12.51 -5.02
C PRO A 122 2.70 -11.66 -5.12
N GLY A 123 2.61 -10.35 -4.87
CA GLY A 123 3.72 -9.40 -5.09
C GLY A 123 3.51 -8.60 -6.38
N PRO A 124 3.65 -9.20 -7.58
CA PRO A 124 3.39 -8.53 -8.85
C PRO A 124 1.90 -8.46 -9.24
N VAL A 125 1.47 -7.32 -9.79
CA VAL A 125 0.07 -7.10 -10.21
C VAL A 125 -0.38 -8.08 -11.30
N GLY A 126 0.52 -8.47 -12.20
CA GLY A 126 0.22 -9.39 -13.30
C GLY A 126 0.06 -10.85 -12.88
N GLU A 127 0.41 -11.20 -11.65
CA GLU A 127 0.46 -12.59 -11.16
C GLU A 127 -0.73 -12.96 -10.28
N VAL A 128 -1.71 -12.07 -10.12
CA VAL A 128 -2.96 -12.39 -9.42
C VAL A 128 -3.69 -13.54 -10.13
N PRO A 129 -3.92 -14.69 -9.46
CA PRO A 129 -4.60 -15.84 -10.05
C PRO A 129 -5.97 -15.46 -10.58
N GLU A 130 -6.35 -16.02 -11.74
CA GLU A 130 -7.59 -15.63 -12.43
C GLU A 130 -8.84 -15.72 -11.54
N GLY A 131 -8.96 -16.82 -10.77
CA GLY A 131 -10.07 -17.03 -9.84
C GLY A 131 -10.09 -16.13 -8.61
N GLU A 132 -9.02 -15.37 -8.39
CA GLU A 132 -8.88 -14.44 -7.25
C GLU A 132 -8.83 -12.97 -7.66
N ARG A 133 -8.97 -12.66 -8.95
CA ARG A 133 -9.07 -11.28 -9.44
C ARG A 133 -10.38 -10.66 -8.97
N LEU A 134 -10.32 -9.46 -8.40
CA LEU A 134 -11.50 -8.77 -7.86
C LEU A 134 -12.28 -7.99 -8.93
N PHE A 135 -11.77 -7.96 -10.16
CA PHE A 135 -12.48 -7.44 -11.32
C PHE A 135 -12.05 -8.15 -12.60
N ASP A 136 -12.97 -8.20 -13.56
CA ASP A 136 -12.77 -8.80 -14.87
C ASP A 136 -11.81 -7.98 -15.71
N ARG A 137 -10.63 -8.58 -16.00
CA ARG A 137 -9.58 -7.96 -16.80
C ARG A 137 -9.95 -7.86 -18.27
N GLN A 138 -10.66 -8.85 -18.81
CA GLN A 138 -11.07 -8.83 -20.21
C GLN A 138 -12.13 -7.76 -20.43
N ARG A 139 -13.14 -7.70 -19.56
CA ARG A 139 -14.15 -6.64 -19.62
C ARG A 139 -13.53 -5.24 -19.54
N LEU A 140 -12.49 -5.06 -18.72
CA LEU A 140 -11.77 -3.79 -18.67
C LEU A 140 -11.11 -3.45 -20.02
N LEU A 141 -10.48 -4.41 -20.67
CA LEU A 141 -9.89 -4.23 -21.99
C LEU A 141 -10.97 -3.88 -23.01
N ASP A 142 -12.11 -4.58 -23.01
CA ASP A 142 -13.23 -4.29 -23.91
C ASP A 142 -13.76 -2.84 -23.72
N ILE A 143 -13.79 -2.31 -22.48
CA ILE A 143 -14.12 -0.90 -22.22
C ILE A 143 -13.10 0.04 -22.84
N VAL A 144 -11.81 -0.26 -22.67
CA VAL A 144 -10.71 0.58 -23.16
C VAL A 144 -10.67 0.60 -24.69
N ASP A 145 -10.94 -0.54 -25.32
CA ASP A 145 -10.95 -0.68 -26.77
C ASP A 145 -12.25 -0.14 -27.41
N GLY A 146 -13.30 0.08 -26.59
CA GLY A 146 -14.59 0.62 -27.04
C GLY A 146 -15.52 -0.44 -27.63
N ASP A 147 -15.32 -1.70 -27.27
CA ASP A 147 -15.99 -2.88 -27.83
C ASP A 147 -17.18 -3.36 -26.98
N LEU A 148 -17.76 -2.47 -26.17
CA LEU A 148 -18.90 -2.73 -25.26
C LEU A 148 -20.23 -2.14 -25.72
#